data_AF-A0A7L4NA54-F1
#
_entry.id   AF-A0A7L4NA54-F1
#
_cell.length_a   1.000
_cell.length_b   1.000
_cell.length_c   1.000
_cell.angle_alpha   90.00
_cell.angle_beta   90.00
_cell.angle_gamma   90.00
#
_symmetry.space_group_name_H-M   'P 1'
#
loop_
_entity.id
_entity.type
_entity.pdbx_description
1 polymer ?
#
loop_
_entity_poly.entity_id
_entity_poly.type
_entity_poly.pdbx_seq_one_letter_code
_entity_poly.pdbx_strand_id
1 'polypeptide(L)'
;GSSRLSPLRQHVHRMLTEILGGSQYARIAVRTPYYYEIDFECVLDENKSPLPCMAQNIPLDREEGTCLRHDIKDEGRRALPPGAQRIALEFLDSKVFCRDSHHLKGEPAVKKRHLEMLGYQVIQIPHFEWNSMALSTKGEQLEYLRKHLYGIQ
;
A
#
# COMPACT_ATOMS: atom_id res chain seq x y z
N GLY A 1 9.57 10.70 13.82
CA GLY A 1 8.40 11.04 14.65
C GLY A 1 7.83 9.76 15.21
N SER A 2 7.48 9.77 16.50
CA SER A 2 7.21 8.60 17.34
C SER A 2 6.22 7.58 16.75
N SER A 3 6.59 6.31 16.92
CA SER A 3 6.00 5.06 16.45
C SER A 3 4.63 4.75 17.07
N ARG A 4 3.64 5.61 16.85
CA ARG A 4 2.22 5.27 16.99
C ARG A 4 1.57 5.36 15.62
N LEU A 5 1.04 4.23 15.15
CA LEU A 5 0.25 4.19 13.92
C LEU A 5 -0.91 5.19 14.08
N SER A 6 -1.21 5.95 13.01
CA SER A 6 -2.34 6.88 13.04
C SER A 6 -3.64 6.12 13.37
N PRO A 7 -4.61 6.74 14.06
CA PRO A 7 -5.90 6.09 14.36
C PRO A 7 -6.59 5.55 13.10
N LEU A 8 -6.47 6.29 11.99
CA LEU A 8 -6.92 5.85 10.67
C LEU A 8 -6.24 4.53 10.25
N ARG A 9 -4.91 4.45 10.34
CA ARG A 9 -4.18 3.24 9.96
C ARG A 9 -4.60 2.02 10.81
N GLN A 10 -4.81 2.23 12.11
CA GLN A 10 -5.29 1.17 13.01
C GLN A 10 -6.72 0.71 12.70
N HIS A 11 -7.60 1.67 12.36
CA HIS A 11 -8.97 1.37 11.96
C HIS A 11 -9.01 0.58 10.64
N VAL A 12 -8.31 1.06 9.62
CA VAL A 12 -8.26 0.39 8.32
C VAL A 12 -7.58 -0.97 8.40
N HIS A 13 -6.51 -1.12 9.18
CA HIS A 13 -5.89 -2.43 9.38
C HIS A 13 -6.86 -3.49 9.94
N ARG A 14 -7.71 -3.10 10.89
CA ARG A 14 -8.74 -3.99 11.43
C ARG A 14 -9.75 -4.39 10.36
N MET A 15 -10.16 -3.45 9.49
CA MET A 15 -11.02 -3.74 8.35
C MET A 15 -10.35 -4.66 7.33
N LEU A 16 -9.09 -4.43 7.00
CA LEU A 16 -8.32 -5.32 6.10
C LEU A 16 -8.19 -6.72 6.67
N THR A 17 -7.94 -6.85 7.98
CA THR A 17 -7.90 -8.15 8.67
C THR A 17 -9.23 -8.90 8.54
N GLU A 18 -10.35 -8.18 8.65
CA GLU A 18 -11.70 -8.74 8.49
C GLU A 18 -11.99 -9.12 7.03
N ILE A 19 -11.53 -8.31 6.07
CA ILE A 19 -11.73 -8.56 4.64
C ILE A 19 -10.91 -9.76 4.16
N LEU A 20 -9.63 -9.82 4.55
CA LEU A 20 -8.66 -10.81 4.09
C LEU A 20 -8.66 -12.08 4.96
N GLY A 21 -9.40 -12.09 6.08
CA GLY A 21 -9.52 -13.25 6.96
C GLY A 21 -8.32 -13.51 7.86
N GLY A 22 -7.50 -12.49 8.15
CA GLY A 22 -6.32 -12.62 9.02
C GLY A 22 -5.36 -11.44 8.93
N SER A 23 -4.62 -11.17 10.02
CA SER A 23 -3.65 -10.08 10.10
C SER A 23 -2.37 -10.36 9.33
N GLN A 24 -2.05 -11.63 9.06
CA GLN A 24 -0.90 -12.04 8.26
C GLN A 24 -1.01 -11.63 6.78
N TYR A 25 -2.20 -11.25 6.32
CA TYR A 25 -2.49 -10.91 4.93
C TYR A 25 -2.37 -9.41 4.62
N ALA A 26 -2.18 -8.57 5.64
CA ALA A 26 -1.97 -7.13 5.47
C ALA A 26 -0.81 -6.65 6.34
N ARG A 27 0.14 -5.94 5.74
CA ARG A 27 1.20 -5.23 6.48
C ARG A 27 0.87 -3.75 6.55
N ILE A 28 1.27 -3.11 7.65
CA ILE A 28 1.10 -1.67 7.87
C ILE A 28 2.45 -0.96 7.75
N ALA A 29 2.48 0.25 7.19
CA ALA A 29 3.65 1.14 7.17
C ALA A 29 4.90 0.48 6.54
N VAL A 30 4.72 -0.13 5.37
CA VAL A 30 5.80 -0.86 4.68
C VAL A 30 6.74 0.13 3.99
N ARG A 31 8.05 -0.04 4.21
CA ARG A 31 9.08 0.70 3.47
C ARG A 31 9.50 -0.04 2.22
N THR A 32 9.51 0.68 1.10
CA THR A 32 10.01 0.17 -0.19
C THR A 32 11.50 0.44 -0.37
N PRO A 33 12.17 -0.22 -1.33
CA PRO A 33 13.56 0.06 -1.68
C PRO A 33 13.84 1.54 -2.07
N TYR A 34 12.83 2.25 -2.58
CA TYR A 34 12.90 3.70 -2.86
C TYR A 34 12.57 4.57 -1.64
N TYR A 35 12.60 4.01 -0.43
CA TYR A 35 12.31 4.68 0.85
C TYR A 35 10.92 5.31 0.96
N TYR A 36 9.99 5.00 0.05
CA TYR A 36 8.59 5.33 0.26
C TYR A 36 8.00 4.48 1.37
N GLU A 37 7.23 5.10 2.24
CA GLU A 37 6.36 4.42 3.19
C GLU A 37 4.96 4.25 2.57
N ILE A 38 4.51 3.01 2.44
CA ILE A 38 3.16 2.64 2.01
C ILE A 38 2.30 2.44 3.26
N ASP A 39 1.05 2.91 3.26
CA ASP A 39 0.15 2.70 4.39
C ASP A 39 -0.13 1.21 4.62
N PHE A 40 -0.51 0.49 3.57
CA PHE A 40 -0.75 -0.95 3.62
C PHE A 40 -0.23 -1.70 2.40
N GLU A 41 0.29 -2.90 2.65
CA GLU A 41 0.67 -3.87 1.62
C GLU A 41 -0.15 -5.15 1.79
N CYS A 42 -0.75 -5.64 0.72
CA CYS A 42 -1.47 -6.91 0.66
C CYS A 42 -1.01 -7.70 -0.57
N VAL A 43 -1.18 -9.02 -0.58
CA VAL A 43 -0.91 -9.85 -1.77
C VAL A 43 -2.12 -10.73 -2.03
N LEU A 44 -2.62 -10.73 -3.25
CA LEU A 44 -3.68 -11.62 -3.71
C LEU A 44 -3.12 -12.55 -4.78
N ASP A 45 -3.56 -13.81 -4.83
CA ASP A 45 -3.23 -14.73 -5.91
C ASP A 45 -4.07 -14.45 -7.18
N GLU A 46 -3.90 -15.29 -8.20
CA GLU A 46 -4.66 -15.21 -9.46
C GLU A 46 -6.18 -15.36 -9.27
N ASN A 47 -6.60 -16.10 -8.24
CA ASN A 47 -7.99 -16.34 -7.86
C ASN A 47 -8.51 -15.28 -6.87
N LYS A 48 -7.75 -14.19 -6.67
CA LYS A 48 -7.99 -13.12 -5.69
C LYS A 48 -7.98 -13.59 -4.24
N SER A 49 -7.46 -14.77 -3.93
CA SER A 49 -7.31 -15.24 -2.56
C SER A 49 -6.09 -14.59 -1.89
N PRO A 50 -6.20 -14.16 -0.63
CA PRO A 50 -5.11 -13.48 0.06
C PRO A 50 -3.95 -14.43 0.36
N LEU A 51 -2.73 -13.97 0.09
CA LEU A 51 -1.49 -14.68 0.40
C LEU A 51 -0.79 -14.04 1.61
N PRO A 52 -0.21 -14.82 2.52
CA PRO A 52 0.51 -14.26 3.66
C PRO A 52 1.59 -13.30 3.18
N CYS A 53 1.56 -12.08 3.73
CA CYS A 53 2.55 -11.07 3.42
C CYS A 53 3.88 -11.47 4.06
N MET A 54 4.75 -12.10 3.29
CA MET A 54 6.08 -12.47 3.77
C MET A 54 6.82 -11.21 4.24
N ALA A 55 7.33 -11.24 5.47
CA ALA A 55 8.16 -10.16 5.99
C ALA A 55 9.41 -10.03 5.11
N GLN A 56 9.40 -9.05 4.21
CA GLN A 56 10.63 -8.59 3.57
C GLN A 56 11.50 -7.98 4.67
N ASN A 57 12.33 -8.80 5.31
CA ASN A 57 13.47 -8.32 6.06
C ASN A 57 14.45 -7.79 5.01
N ILE A 58 14.29 -6.52 4.64
CA ILE A 58 15.37 -5.80 3.95
C ILE A 58 16.48 -5.67 4.99
N PRO A 59 17.67 -6.29 4.81
CA PRO A 59 18.81 -5.96 5.64
C PRO A 59 19.06 -4.47 5.41
N LEU A 60 18.86 -3.68 6.47
CA LEU A 60 19.22 -2.28 6.49
C LEU A 60 20.75 -2.24 6.54
N ASP A 61 21.39 -2.35 5.38
CA ASP A 61 22.83 -2.15 5.28
C ASP A 61 23.09 -0.64 5.42
N ARG A 62 23.43 -0.28 6.65
CA ARG A 62 24.10 0.97 6.99
C ARG A 62 25.54 0.78 6.54
N GLU A 63 25.94 1.34 5.40
CA GLU A 63 27.28 1.87 5.23
C GLU A 63 27.42 2.78 4.00
N GLU A 64 28.36 3.71 4.15
CA GLU A 64 28.54 4.93 3.37
C GLU A 64 29.10 4.67 1.96
N GLY A 65 28.59 5.44 1.00
CA GLY A 65 29.33 5.93 -0.17
C GLY A 65 30.13 4.93 -0.99
N THR A 66 29.56 4.42 -2.09
CA THR A 66 30.26 4.37 -3.40
C THR A 66 29.31 4.00 -4.54
N CYS A 67 29.48 4.73 -5.65
CA CYS A 67 29.18 4.40 -7.05
C CYS A 67 28.13 3.30 -7.39
N LEU A 68 27.07 3.72 -8.10
CA LEU A 68 26.10 2.85 -8.77
C LEU A 68 26.75 2.08 -9.93
N ARG A 69 27.39 0.97 -9.62
CA ARG A 69 27.66 -0.11 -10.56
C ARG A 69 27.84 -1.39 -9.74
N HIS A 70 26.90 -2.32 -9.86
CA HIS A 70 27.07 -3.78 -9.78
C HIS A 70 25.69 -4.43 -9.64
N ASP A 71 25.35 -5.21 -10.66
CA ASP A 71 24.63 -6.48 -10.58
C ASP A 71 23.86 -6.72 -9.27
N ILE A 72 22.63 -6.21 -9.21
CA ILE A 72 21.68 -6.65 -8.20
C ILE A 72 21.40 -8.12 -8.51
N LYS A 73 22.08 -9.03 -7.81
CA LYS A 73 21.56 -10.38 -7.59
C LYS A 73 20.16 -10.19 -7.01
N ASP A 74 19.19 -10.66 -7.76
CA ASP A 74 17.72 -10.58 -7.63
C ASP A 74 17.16 -11.23 -6.34
N GLU A 75 17.93 -11.26 -5.25
CA GLU A 75 17.61 -11.93 -3.98
C GLU A 75 16.51 -11.19 -3.19
N GLY A 76 16.23 -9.92 -3.53
CA GLY A 76 15.12 -9.14 -2.96
C GLY A 76 13.77 -9.36 -3.64
N ARG A 77 13.75 -10.04 -4.80
CA ARG A 77 12.52 -10.46 -5.48
C ARG A 77 12.38 -11.97 -5.29
N ARG A 78 11.85 -12.40 -4.15
CA ARG A 78 11.00 -13.59 -4.24
C ARG A 78 9.86 -13.20 -5.17
N ALA A 79 9.97 -13.62 -6.43
CA ALA A 79 8.94 -13.42 -7.43
C ALA A 79 7.63 -13.85 -6.79
N LEU A 80 6.63 -12.97 -6.84
CA LEU A 80 5.28 -13.36 -6.45
C LEU A 80 4.92 -14.61 -7.27
N PRO A 81 4.12 -15.54 -6.71
CA PRO A 81 3.60 -16.64 -7.50
C PRO A 81 3.05 -16.14 -8.84
N PRO A 82 3.21 -16.88 -9.96
CA PRO A 82 2.65 -16.47 -11.24
C PRO A 82 1.17 -16.09 -11.08
N GLY A 83 0.78 -14.93 -11.62
CA GLY A 83 -0.58 -14.41 -11.52
C GLY A 83 -0.93 -13.70 -10.19
N ALA A 84 -0.08 -13.77 -9.16
CA ALA A 84 -0.30 -13.03 -7.93
C ALA A 84 0.02 -11.53 -8.08
N GLN A 85 -0.76 -10.72 -7.37
CA GLN A 85 -0.74 -9.27 -7.43
C GLN A 85 -0.42 -8.70 -6.04
N ARG A 86 0.66 -7.91 -5.95
CA ARG A 86 1.00 -7.15 -4.74
C ARG A 86 0.33 -5.79 -4.79
N ILE A 87 -0.46 -5.48 -3.78
CA ILE A 87 -1.27 -4.27 -3.71
C ILE A 87 -0.64 -3.30 -2.71
N ALA A 88 -0.42 -2.06 -3.12
CA ALA A 88 -0.12 -0.93 -2.24
C ALA A 88 -1.41 -0.12 -2.06
N LEU A 89 -1.97 -0.11 -0.86
CA LEU A 89 -3.14 0.69 -0.54
C LEU A 89 -2.71 1.93 0.26
N GLU A 90 -3.09 3.10 -0.23
CA GLU A 90 -2.67 4.39 0.32
C GLU A 90 -3.86 5.35 0.50
N PHE A 91 -3.86 6.08 1.61
CA PHE A 91 -4.82 7.14 1.89
C PHE A 91 -4.17 8.51 1.64
N LEU A 92 -4.71 9.25 0.69
CA LEU A 92 -4.16 10.54 0.27
C LEU A 92 -4.76 11.68 1.10
N ASP A 93 -3.92 12.33 1.90
CA ASP A 93 -4.29 13.51 2.68
C ASP A 93 -4.57 14.75 1.81
N SER A 94 -5.39 15.68 2.31
CA SER A 94 -5.68 16.95 1.64
C SER A 94 -4.43 17.72 1.15
N LYS A 95 -3.31 17.64 1.89
CA LYS A 95 -2.07 18.35 1.57
C LYS A 95 -1.43 17.91 0.25
N VAL A 96 -1.73 16.71 -0.24
CA VAL A 96 -1.15 16.19 -1.49
C VAL A 96 -1.92 16.65 -2.74
N PHE A 97 -3.01 17.37 -2.56
CA PHE A 97 -3.80 17.97 -3.64
C PHE A 97 -3.49 19.46 -3.79
N CYS A 98 -3.72 20.00 -4.98
CA CYS A 98 -3.72 21.43 -5.23
C CYS A 98 -4.89 22.09 -4.50
N ARG A 99 -4.66 23.30 -3.98
CA ARG A 99 -5.67 24.05 -3.22
C ARG A 99 -6.96 24.18 -4.04
N ASP A 100 -8.09 23.93 -3.39
CA ASP A 100 -9.45 24.06 -3.94
C ASP A 100 -9.70 23.21 -5.20
N SER A 101 -8.94 22.12 -5.41
CA SER A 101 -9.12 21.20 -6.53
C SER A 101 -8.80 19.75 -6.15
N HIS A 102 -9.24 18.80 -6.98
CA HIS A 102 -8.88 17.38 -6.83
C HIS A 102 -7.61 17.01 -7.62
N HIS A 103 -6.84 18.00 -8.07
CA HIS A 103 -5.62 17.74 -8.83
C HIS A 103 -4.49 17.32 -7.89
N LEU A 104 -3.94 16.13 -8.13
CA LEU A 104 -2.87 15.56 -7.32
C LEU A 104 -1.52 16.26 -7.63
N LYS A 105 -0.74 16.58 -6.60
CA LYS A 105 0.61 17.14 -6.78
C LYS A 105 1.58 16.11 -7.39
N GLY A 106 2.72 16.58 -7.88
CA GLY A 106 3.71 15.72 -8.54
C GLY A 106 4.32 14.64 -7.64
N GLU A 107 4.62 14.95 -6.36
CA GLU A 107 5.25 14.01 -5.43
C GLU A 107 4.50 12.66 -5.28
N PRO A 108 3.20 12.61 -4.91
CA PRO A 108 2.45 11.36 -4.83
C PRO A 108 2.26 10.67 -6.19
N ALA A 109 2.24 11.42 -7.31
CA ALA A 109 2.15 10.86 -8.65
C ALA A 109 3.45 10.13 -9.04
N VAL A 110 4.61 10.70 -8.70
CA VAL A 110 5.93 10.05 -8.87
C VAL A 110 6.03 8.80 -8.00
N LYS A 111 5.60 8.88 -6.74
CA LYS A 111 5.55 7.72 -5.84
C LYS A 111 4.70 6.59 -6.43
N LYS A 112 3.49 6.88 -6.92
CA LYS A 112 2.63 5.90 -7.59
C LYS A 112 3.36 5.21 -8.74
N ARG A 113 3.97 5.99 -9.64
CA ARG A 113 4.73 5.46 -10.78
C ARG A 113 5.87 4.52 -10.33
N HIS A 114 6.62 4.91 -9.30
CA HIS A 114 7.73 4.10 -8.80
C HIS A 114 7.25 2.79 -8.14
N LEU A 115 6.11 2.82 -7.45
CA LEU A 115 5.48 1.62 -6.90
C LEU A 115 5.01 0.69 -8.03
N GLU A 116 4.39 1.22 -9.07
CA GLU A 116 3.98 0.44 -10.24
C GLU A 116 5.18 -0.22 -10.94
N MET A 117 6.31 0.49 -11.06
CA MET A 117 7.58 -0.07 -11.57
C MET A 117 8.15 -1.19 -10.69
N LEU A 118 7.87 -1.17 -9.38
CA LEU A 118 8.23 -2.24 -8.45
C LEU A 118 7.26 -3.44 -8.52
N GLY A 119 6.24 -3.39 -9.38
CA GLY A 119 5.24 -4.45 -9.55
C GLY A 119 4.07 -4.36 -8.57
N TYR A 120 3.86 -3.20 -7.94
CA TYR A 120 2.66 -2.96 -7.13
C TYR A 120 1.47 -2.56 -8.02
N GLN A 121 0.30 -3.09 -7.71
CA GLN A 121 -0.96 -2.44 -8.02
C GLN A 121 -1.22 -1.37 -6.96
N VAL A 122 -1.26 -0.10 -7.37
CA VAL A 122 -1.43 1.01 -6.43
C VAL A 122 -2.89 1.43 -6.37
N ILE A 123 -3.47 1.35 -5.17
CA ILE A 123 -4.81 1.86 -4.85
C ILE A 123 -4.64 3.09 -3.97
N GLN A 124 -4.91 4.26 -4.52
CA GLN A 124 -4.87 5.53 -3.80
C GLN A 124 -6.29 6.00 -3.55
N ILE A 125 -6.67 6.11 -2.28
CA ILE A 125 -7.99 6.58 -1.83
C ILE A 125 -7.86 8.05 -1.40
N PRO A 126 -8.50 9.00 -2.11
CA PRO A 126 -8.51 10.41 -1.71
C PRO A 126 -9.23 10.67 -0.38
N HIS A 127 -8.75 11.64 0.40
CA HIS A 127 -9.41 12.03 1.65
C HIS A 127 -10.87 12.43 1.48
N PHE A 128 -11.23 13.10 0.37
CA PHE A 128 -12.61 13.53 0.11
C PHE A 128 -13.55 12.37 -0.24
N GLU A 129 -13.01 11.24 -0.73
CA GLU A 129 -13.80 10.01 -0.89
C GLU A 129 -13.95 9.31 0.46
N TRP A 130 -12.83 9.09 1.16
CA TRP A 130 -12.82 8.35 2.43
C TRP A 130 -13.66 9.02 3.53
N ASN A 131 -13.61 10.35 3.61
CA ASN A 131 -14.35 11.12 4.60
C ASN A 131 -15.76 11.55 4.11
N SER A 132 -16.21 11.03 2.97
CA SER A 132 -17.54 11.36 2.43
C SER A 132 -18.66 10.76 3.29
N MET A 133 -19.86 11.34 3.18
CA MET A 133 -21.06 10.81 3.84
C MET A 133 -21.38 9.37 3.41
N ALA A 134 -20.99 8.98 2.20
CA ALA A 134 -21.21 7.63 1.68
C ALA A 134 -20.37 6.55 2.37
N LEU A 135 -19.31 6.94 3.10
CA LEU A 135 -18.43 6.04 3.86
C LEU A 135 -18.49 6.33 5.37
N SER A 136 -19.67 6.74 5.86
CA SER A 136 -19.88 7.14 7.24
C SER A 136 -19.93 5.96 8.22
N THR A 137 -20.36 4.78 7.75
CA THR A 137 -20.47 3.58 8.56
C THR A 137 -19.32 2.59 8.28
N LYS A 138 -19.02 1.73 9.27
CA LYS A 138 -18.04 0.65 9.10
C LYS A 138 -18.41 -0.30 7.96
N GLY A 139 -19.71 -0.59 7.78
CA GLY A 139 -20.19 -1.48 6.72
C GLY A 139 -19.89 -0.95 5.32
N GLU A 140 -20.20 0.33 5.08
CA GLU A 140 -19.90 1.00 3.81
C GLU A 140 -18.38 1.06 3.54
N GLN A 141 -17.59 1.37 4.56
CA GLN A 141 -16.12 1.37 4.46
C GLN A 141 -15.56 -0.02 4.11
N LEU A 142 -16.08 -1.08 4.74
CA LEU A 142 -15.69 -2.47 4.43
C LEU A 142 -16.04 -2.84 2.99
N GLU A 143 -17.25 -2.50 2.54
CA GLU A 143 -17.69 -2.75 1.17
C GLU A 143 -16.82 -1.99 0.17
N TYR A 144 -16.57 -0.70 0.40
CA TYR A 144 -15.71 0.12 -0.44
C TYR A 144 -14.30 -0.46 -0.57
N LEU A 145 -13.67 -0.83 0.55
CA LEU A 145 -12.35 -1.47 0.52
C LEU A 145 -12.37 -2.82 -0.20
N ARG A 146 -13.41 -3.63 -0.04
CA ARG A 146 -13.58 -4.89 -0.81
C ARG A 146 -13.64 -4.63 -2.30
N LYS A 147 -14.46 -3.67 -2.74
CA LYS A 147 -14.58 -3.31 -4.15
C LYS A 147 -13.22 -2.89 -4.74
N HIS A 148 -12.46 -2.09 -4.01
CA HIS A 148 -11.12 -1.67 -4.45
C HIS A 148 -10.10 -2.82 -4.50
N LEU A 149 -10.08 -3.71 -3.51
CA LEU A 149 -9.13 -4.82 -3.45
C LEU A 149 -9.42 -5.92 -4.48
N TYR A 150 -10.69 -6.26 -4.67
CA TYR A 150 -11.11 -7.38 -5.51
C TYR A 150 -11.56 -6.96 -6.91
N GLY A 151 -11.76 -5.66 -7.16
CA GLY A 151 -12.27 -5.15 -8.44
C GLY A 151 -13.72 -5.53 -8.70
N ILE A 152 -14.50 -5.82 -7.65
CA ILE A 152 -15.93 -6.14 -7.77
C ILE A 152 -16.68 -4.81 -7.88
N GLN A 153 -17.26 -4.54 -9.05
CA GLN A 153 -18.05 -3.33 -9.31
C GLN A 153 -19.54 -3.65 -9.28
#